data_AF-A0A1M6LJR6-F1
#
_entry.id   AF-A0A1M6LJR6-F1
#
_cell.length_a   1.000
_cell.length_b   1.000
_cell.length_c   1.000
_cell.angle_alpha   90.00
_cell.angle_beta   90.00
_cell.angle_gamma   90.00
#
_symmetry.space_group_name_H-M   'P 1'
#
loop_
_entity.id
_entity.type
_entity.pdbx_description
1 polymer ?
#
loop_
_entity_poly.entity_id
_entity_poly.type
_entity_poly.pdbx_seq_one_letter_code
_entity_poly.pdbx_strand_id
1 'polypeptide(L)'
;MSRRHLGDKDLAANPVGYLLASCAGCINVVAHLTARELGITFKKLNITIEGNLNPAKLLGDSNDERAGFKQIDVQFSPITDATPGHIENWIETIKKTMPGKR
;
A
#
# COMPACT_ATOMS: atom_id res chain seq x y z
N MET A 1 -29.25 -13.21 -13.54
CA MET A 1 -28.60 -12.05 -12.88
C MET A 1 -27.28 -12.54 -12.29
N SER A 2 -26.16 -12.25 -12.96
CA SER A 2 -24.83 -12.73 -12.55
C SER A 2 -24.35 -11.91 -11.35
N ARG A 3 -24.18 -12.55 -10.18
CA ARG A 3 -23.59 -11.91 -8.98
C ARG A 3 -22.14 -11.58 -9.30
N ARG A 4 -21.81 -10.29 -9.39
CA ARG A 4 -20.44 -9.81 -9.59
C ARG A 4 -19.64 -10.16 -8.33
N HIS A 5 -18.85 -11.23 -8.44
CA HIS A 5 -18.00 -11.71 -7.37
C HIS A 5 -16.76 -10.80 -7.32
N LEU A 6 -16.61 -9.99 -6.27
CA LEU A 6 -15.41 -9.18 -6.02
C LEU A 6 -14.22 -10.03 -5.52
N GLY A 7 -14.36 -11.36 -5.49
CA GLY A 7 -13.50 -12.26 -4.71
C GLY A 7 -12.51 -13.12 -5.48
N ASP A 8 -12.52 -13.17 -6.82
CA ASP A 8 -11.64 -14.07 -7.57
C ASP A 8 -10.78 -13.32 -8.58
N LYS A 9 -9.45 -13.39 -8.40
CA LYS A 9 -8.31 -13.10 -9.31
C LYS A 9 -8.27 -11.81 -10.14
N ASP A 10 -9.32 -11.01 -10.13
CA ASP A 10 -9.51 -9.81 -10.95
C ASP A 10 -9.62 -8.54 -10.07
N LEU A 11 -9.00 -8.58 -8.88
CA LEU A 11 -8.95 -7.43 -7.98
C LEU A 11 -8.35 -6.20 -8.67
N ALA A 12 -7.39 -6.40 -9.59
CA ALA A 12 -6.75 -5.32 -10.34
C ALA A 12 -7.68 -4.58 -11.32
N ALA A 13 -8.76 -5.22 -11.80
CA ALA A 13 -9.68 -4.64 -12.78
C ALA A 13 -10.93 -3.97 -12.18
N ASN A 14 -11.05 -3.95 -10.84
CA ASN A 14 -12.17 -3.31 -10.16
C ASN A 14 -11.77 -1.97 -9.51
N PRO A 15 -12.72 -1.05 -9.25
CA PRO A 15 -12.41 0.28 -8.72
C PRO A 15 -11.61 0.29 -7.40
N VAL A 16 -11.77 -0.74 -6.58
CA VAL A 16 -11.08 -0.87 -5.29
C VAL A 16 -9.61 -1.23 -5.51
N GLY A 17 -9.31 -2.10 -6.47
CA GLY A 17 -7.94 -2.37 -6.90
C GLY A 17 -7.26 -1.15 -7.50
N TYR A 18 -7.97 -0.35 -8.30
CA TYR A 18 -7.42 0.93 -8.79
C TYR A 18 -7.06 1.90 -7.67
N LEU A 19 -7.86 1.96 -6.60
CA LEU A 19 -7.54 2.78 -5.43
C LEU A 19 -6.27 2.26 -4.72
N LEU A 20 -6.14 0.94 -4.56
CA LEU A 20 -4.95 0.33 -3.97
C LEU A 20 -3.70 0.57 -4.85
N ALA A 21 -3.85 0.46 -6.17
CA ALA A 21 -2.79 0.75 -7.13
C ALA A 21 -2.38 2.23 -7.10
N SER A 22 -3.33 3.15 -6.96
CA SER A 22 -3.03 4.58 -6.77
C SER A 22 -2.26 4.83 -5.48
N CYS A 23 -2.61 4.13 -4.39
CA CYS A 23 -1.85 4.19 -3.14
C CYS A 23 -0.42 3.65 -3.33
N ALA A 24 -0.28 2.53 -4.06
CA ALA A 24 1.01 1.97 -4.42
C ALA A 24 1.89 2.92 -5.22
N GLY A 25 1.31 3.63 -6.20
CA GLY A 25 2.00 4.67 -6.96
C GLY A 25 2.54 5.78 -6.07
N CYS A 26 1.72 6.29 -5.15
CA CYS A 26 2.13 7.33 -4.20
C CYS A 26 3.27 6.85 -3.29
N ILE A 27 3.13 5.65 -2.70
CA ILE A 27 4.17 5.04 -1.85
C ILE A 27 5.47 4.88 -2.63
N ASN A 28 5.41 4.42 -3.88
CA ASN A 28 6.59 4.22 -4.70
C ASN A 28 7.35 5.54 -4.94
N VAL A 29 6.63 6.64 -5.24
CA VAL A 29 7.25 7.95 -5.44
C VAL A 29 7.90 8.44 -4.14
N VAL A 30 7.17 8.41 -3.03
CA VAL A 30 7.67 8.86 -1.73
C VAL A 30 8.88 8.04 -1.29
N ALA A 31 8.84 6.72 -1.45
CA ALA A 31 9.94 5.82 -1.09
C ALA A 31 11.24 6.16 -1.83
N HIS A 32 11.17 6.48 -3.13
CA HIS A 32 12.34 6.89 -3.90
C HIS A 32 12.78 8.33 -3.58
N LEU A 33 11.85 9.23 -3.29
CA LEU A 33 12.17 10.61 -2.90
C LEU A 33 12.94 10.65 -1.59
N THR A 34 12.40 10.03 -0.53
CA THR A 34 13.03 10.02 0.79
C THR A 34 14.34 9.24 0.80
N ALA A 35 14.49 8.21 -0.05
CA ALA A 35 15.77 7.52 -0.20
C ALA A 35 16.86 8.45 -0.73
N ARG A 36 16.53 9.29 -1.72
CA ARG A 36 17.46 10.29 -2.26
C ARG A 36 17.82 11.34 -1.22
N GLU A 37 16.86 11.82 -0.45
CA GLU A 37 17.08 12.79 0.64
C GLU A 37 18.03 12.23 1.72
N LEU A 38 17.91 10.94 2.03
CA LEU A 38 18.74 10.24 3.01
C LEU A 38 20.03 9.66 2.42
N GLY A 39 20.30 9.86 1.13
CA GLY A 39 21.50 9.34 0.46
C GLY A 39 21.54 7.82 0.31
N ILE A 40 20.39 7.13 0.38
CA ILE A 40 20.29 5.68 0.24
C ILE A 40 20.20 5.31 -1.24
N THR A 41 21.10 4.42 -1.66
CA THR A 41 21.09 3.88 -3.03
C THR A 41 20.55 2.45 -3.01
N PHE A 42 19.50 2.20 -3.79
CA PHE A 42 18.95 0.86 -4.00
C PHE A 42 19.45 0.28 -5.32
N LYS A 43 19.92 -0.98 -5.30
CA LYS A 43 20.09 -1.78 -6.52
C LYS A 43 18.74 -2.27 -7.03
N LYS A 44 17.82 -2.55 -6.11
CA LYS A 44 16.44 -2.96 -6.38
C LYS A 44 15.57 -2.60 -5.19
N LEU A 45 14.33 -2.18 -5.44
CA LEU A 45 13.33 -1.98 -4.40
C LEU A 45 12.03 -2.65 -4.85
N ASN A 46 11.60 -3.69 -4.13
CA ASN A 46 10.25 -4.23 -4.29
C ASN A 46 9.36 -3.66 -3.19
N ILE A 47 8.15 -3.28 -3.55
CA ILE A 47 7.13 -2.78 -2.64
C ILE A 47 5.88 -3.64 -2.86
N THR A 48 5.48 -4.37 -1.84
CA THR A 48 4.25 -5.17 -1.84
C THR A 48 3.21 -4.47 -0.99
N ILE A 49 2.00 -4.33 -1.52
CA ILE A 49 0.89 -3.66 -0.84
C ILE A 49 -0.32 -4.55 -0.85
N GLU A 50 -0.90 -4.74 0.32
CA GLU A 50 -2.08 -5.57 0.54
C GLU A 50 -3.15 -4.74 1.25
N GLY A 51 -4.38 -4.78 0.75
CA GLY A 51 -5.51 -4.05 1.33
C GLY A 51 -6.59 -5.02 1.80
N ASN A 52 -6.94 -4.98 3.08
CA ASN A 52 -8.05 -5.76 3.63
C ASN A 52 -9.37 -4.96 3.53
N LEU A 53 -10.37 -5.56 2.88
CA LEU A 53 -11.65 -4.94 2.54
C LEU A 53 -12.80 -5.80 3.08
N ASN A 54 -13.88 -5.19 3.61
CA ASN A 54 -15.14 -5.90 3.85
C ASN A 54 -16.07 -5.75 2.62
N PRO A 55 -16.15 -6.76 1.72
CA PRO A 55 -16.98 -6.68 0.52
C PRO A 55 -18.48 -6.66 0.83
N ALA A 56 -18.93 -7.32 1.91
CA ALA A 56 -20.35 -7.38 2.27
C ALA A 56 -20.89 -6.00 2.69
N LYS A 57 -20.10 -5.22 3.45
CA LYS A 57 -20.46 -3.83 3.79
C LYS A 57 -20.46 -2.93 2.56
N LEU A 58 -19.51 -3.11 1.65
CA LEU A 58 -19.44 -2.30 0.41
C LEU A 58 -20.58 -2.56 -0.55
N LEU A 59 -21.09 -3.78 -0.60
CA LEU A 59 -22.23 -4.15 -1.43
C LEU A 59 -23.58 -3.85 -0.75
N GLY A 60 -23.56 -3.41 0.52
CA GLY A 60 -24.77 -3.09 1.29
C GLY A 60 -25.46 -4.32 1.90
N ASP A 61 -24.83 -5.49 1.83
CA ASP A 61 -25.35 -6.77 2.35
C ASP A 61 -25.21 -6.89 3.88
N SER A 62 -24.38 -6.04 4.50
CA SER A 62 -24.21 -5.99 5.95
C SER A 62 -24.09 -4.56 6.43
N ASN A 63 -24.58 -4.29 7.64
CA ASN A 63 -24.31 -3.04 8.33
C ASN A 63 -23.13 -3.09 9.30
N ASP A 64 -22.54 -4.26 9.50
CA ASP A 64 -21.37 -4.43 10.34
C ASP A 64 -20.13 -3.79 9.72
N GLU A 65 -19.37 -3.12 10.59
CA GLU A 65 -18.08 -2.48 10.30
C GLU A 65 -18.11 -1.33 9.27
N ARG A 66 -17.00 -0.60 9.17
CA ARG A 66 -16.85 0.52 8.24
C ARG A 66 -16.60 -0.01 6.81
N ALA A 67 -17.23 0.63 5.83
CA ALA A 67 -16.96 0.41 4.41
C ALA A 67 -15.53 0.86 4.01
N GLY A 68 -14.90 0.12 3.10
CA GLY A 68 -13.58 0.45 2.54
C GLY A 68 -12.45 -0.41 3.08
N PHE A 69 -11.20 0.01 2.81
CA PHE A 69 -10.02 -0.68 3.30
C PHE A 69 -9.86 -0.45 4.80
N LYS A 70 -9.84 -1.53 5.57
CA LYS A 70 -9.63 -1.49 7.03
C LYS A 70 -8.16 -1.31 7.37
N GLN A 71 -7.31 -1.98 6.61
CA GLN A 71 -5.88 -2.01 6.79
C GLN A 71 -5.22 -2.09 5.43
N ILE A 72 -4.16 -1.32 5.27
CA ILE A 72 -3.27 -1.39 4.12
C ILE A 72 -1.88 -1.72 4.65
N ASP A 73 -1.44 -2.93 4.39
CA ASP A 73 -0.12 -3.42 4.73
C ASP A 73 0.85 -3.11 3.60
N VAL A 74 2.03 -2.60 3.95
CA VAL A 74 3.06 -2.18 3.01
C VAL A 74 4.37 -2.84 3.43
N GLN A 75 4.90 -3.69 2.58
CA GLN A 75 6.18 -4.36 2.79
C GLN A 75 7.21 -3.83 1.81
N PHE A 76 8.33 -3.35 2.35
CA PHE A 76 9.49 -2.93 1.56
C PHE A 76 10.53 -4.05 1.57
N SER A 77 11.06 -4.40 0.41
CA SER A 77 12.18 -5.34 0.25
C SER A 77 13.29 -4.70 -0.59
N PRO A 78 14.06 -3.77 0.00
CA PRO A 78 15.19 -3.13 -0.66
C PRO A 78 16.42 -4.04 -0.73
N ILE A 79 17.16 -3.95 -1.84
CA ILE A 79 18.52 -4.46 -1.98
C ILE A 79 19.45 -3.24 -1.97
N THR A 80 20.18 -3.05 -0.88
CA THR A 80 21.06 -1.88 -0.64
C THR A 80 22.22 -2.27 0.27
N ASP A 81 23.27 -1.45 0.25
CA ASP A 81 24.40 -1.45 1.17
C ASP A 81 24.17 -0.57 2.42
N ALA A 82 23.02 0.11 2.49
CA ALA A 82 22.65 0.88 3.67
C ALA A 82 22.53 0.00 4.94
N THR A 83 22.93 0.57 6.08
CA THR A 83 22.84 -0.10 7.37
C THR A 83 21.38 -0.27 7.80
N PRO A 84 21.07 -1.24 8.68
CA PRO A 84 19.71 -1.42 9.21
C PRO A 84 19.12 -0.14 9.81
N GLY A 85 19.92 0.64 10.55
CA GLY A 85 19.48 1.92 11.11
C GLY A 85 19.13 2.97 10.06
N HIS A 86 19.83 3.01 8.92
CA HIS A 86 19.45 3.90 7.81
C HIS A 86 18.16 3.44 7.14
N ILE A 87 17.94 2.12 7.02
CA ILE A 87 16.69 1.57 6.48
C ILE A 87 15.51 1.88 7.41
N GLU A 88 15.69 1.75 8.72
CA GLU A 88 14.67 2.11 9.72
C GLU A 88 14.32 3.60 9.63
N ASN A 89 15.31 4.49 9.62
CA ASN A 89 15.10 5.93 9.47
C ASN A 89 14.38 6.26 8.15
N TRP A 90 14.70 5.55 7.07
CA TRP A 90 14.02 5.71 5.79
C TRP A 90 12.54 5.30 5.85
N ILE A 91 12.22 4.16 6.45
CA ILE A 91 10.84 3.71 6.66
C ILE A 91 10.06 4.71 7.53
N GLU A 92 10.69 5.24 8.59
CA GLU A 92 10.07 6.28 9.42
C GLU A 92 9.81 7.57 8.65
N THR A 93 10.75 7.98 7.80
CA THR A 93 10.60 9.18 6.97
C THR A 93 9.44 9.01 5.98
N ILE A 94 9.32 7.85 5.34
CA ILE A 94 8.15 7.54 4.48
C ILE A 94 6.84 7.67 5.26
N LYS A 95 6.77 7.12 6.49
CA LYS A 95 5.57 7.19 7.33
C LYS A 95 5.18 8.63 7.68
N LYS A 96 6.16 9.51 7.90
CA LYS A 96 5.92 10.94 8.21
C LYS A 96 5.46 11.74 6.99
N THR A 97 5.98 11.42 5.81
CA THR A 97 5.70 12.16 4.58
C THR A 97 4.34 11.81 3.96
N MET A 98 3.80 10.60 4.21
CA MET A 98 2.51 10.19 3.67
C MET A 98 1.32 10.79 4.45
N PRO A 99 0.43 11.57 3.79
CA PRO A 99 -0.77 12.08 4.44
C PRO A 99 -1.79 10.97 4.64
N GLY A 100 -2.24 10.76 5.89
CA GLY A 100 -3.36 9.87 6.21
C GLY A 100 -3.06 8.62 7.04
N LYS A 101 -1.84 8.43 7.55
CA LYS A 101 -1.56 7.41 8.57
C LYS A 101 -1.73 7.99 9.99
N ARG A 102 -2.97 8.00 10.48
CA ARG A 102 -3.29 8.01 11.92
C ARG A 102 -4.13 6.79 12.23
#